data_AF-A0A401YK41-F1
#
_entry.id   AF-A0A401YK41-F1
#
_cell.length_a   1.000
_cell.length_b   1.000
_cell.length_c   1.000
_cell.angle_alpha   90.00
_cell.angle_beta   90.00
_cell.angle_gamma   90.00
#
_symmetry.space_group_name_H-M   'P 1'
#
loop_
_entity.id
_entity.type
_entity.pdbx_description
1 polymer ?
#
loop_
_entity_poly.entity_id
_entity_poly.type
_entity_poly.pdbx_seq_one_letter_code
_entity_poly.pdbx_strand_id
1 'polypeptide(L)'
;MEPEAAAEERVAKRGIGPVGAGVVAMCLGVALLVNGTGTSGPPPQPGVADVYPDEARPAPHDPPPLAPLPAAAPTRVRIPAIGVDAPLTGLDLEGGGRLAAPPTNEPNLAGWYRKGTRPGAAGTAIVAGHVDTDQGPAVFYHLGALHRGNTVEVDRADGGTAVFTIDAIEVYRAEHFPDRRVYGATKAAELRLITCGGGFDRTAQRYLGNVVAFAHLTGHHT
;
A
#
# COMPACT_ATOMS: atom_id res chain seq x y z
N MET A 1 -36.69 -4.36 65.25
CA MET A 1 -36.63 -5.50 64.32
C MET A 1 -35.40 -5.28 63.45
N GLU A 2 -34.26 -5.76 63.92
CA GLU A 2 -33.16 -6.29 63.08
C GLU A 2 -33.30 -7.83 63.12
N PRO A 3 -32.65 -8.65 62.26
CA PRO A 3 -31.46 -8.38 61.45
C PRO A 3 -31.44 -8.96 60.00
N GLU A 4 -30.32 -8.71 59.31
CA GLU A 4 -29.42 -9.72 58.70
C GLU A 4 -29.08 -9.54 57.20
N ALA A 5 -27.81 -9.13 56.97
CA ALA A 5 -26.75 -9.67 56.09
C ALA A 5 -27.14 -10.53 54.86
N ALA A 6 -26.38 -10.66 53.77
CA ALA A 6 -25.16 -10.12 53.18
C ALA A 6 -25.02 -10.86 51.82
N ALA A 7 -24.28 -10.32 50.86
CA ALA A 7 -23.26 -11.04 50.07
C ALA A 7 -22.88 -10.27 48.80
N GLU A 8 -21.59 -10.01 48.69
CA GLU A 8 -20.90 -9.54 47.50
C GLU A 8 -20.95 -10.58 46.36
N GLU A 9 -21.03 -10.12 45.11
CA GLU A 9 -20.35 -10.81 44.02
C GLU A 9 -19.51 -9.81 43.23
N ARG A 10 -18.19 -9.95 43.40
CA ARG A 10 -17.17 -9.30 42.58
C ARG A 10 -17.15 -9.97 41.21
N VAL A 11 -17.33 -9.21 40.14
CA VAL A 11 -16.85 -9.63 38.80
C VAL A 11 -16.00 -8.53 38.17
N ALA A 12 -14.70 -8.80 38.25
CA ALA A 12 -13.58 -8.42 37.40
C ALA A 12 -13.70 -7.19 36.47
N LYS A 13 -12.85 -6.19 36.77
CA LYS A 13 -12.31 -5.22 35.80
C LYS A 13 -11.79 -5.96 34.55
N ARG A 14 -12.41 -5.74 33.39
CA ARG A 14 -11.74 -5.89 32.10
C ARG A 14 -11.29 -4.50 31.65
N GLY A 15 -9.98 -4.28 31.74
CA GLY A 15 -9.34 -3.07 31.26
C GLY A 15 -9.63 -2.85 29.79
N ILE A 16 -10.13 -1.66 29.47
CA ILE A 16 -10.19 -1.14 28.11
C ILE A 16 -8.73 -0.82 27.74
N GLY A 17 -8.07 -1.76 27.07
CA GLY A 17 -6.82 -1.47 26.36
C GLY A 17 -7.13 -0.55 25.16
N PRO A 18 -6.20 0.32 24.76
CA PRO A 18 -6.44 1.24 23.66
C PRO A 18 -6.63 0.43 22.37
N VAL A 19 -7.76 0.64 21.70
CA VAL A 19 -8.01 0.15 20.34
C VAL A 19 -6.97 0.82 19.45
N GLY A 20 -5.99 0.06 18.98
CA GLY A 20 -4.99 0.54 18.03
C GLY A 20 -5.67 0.99 16.75
N ALA A 21 -5.50 2.27 16.39
CA ALA A 21 -5.97 2.81 15.13
C ALA A 21 -5.21 2.14 13.98
N GLY A 22 -5.91 1.31 13.21
CA GLY A 22 -5.42 0.75 11.95
C GLY A 22 -5.35 1.83 10.88
N VAL A 23 -4.24 1.90 10.14
CA VAL A 23 -4.07 2.86 9.05
C VAL A 23 -4.78 2.30 7.82
N VAL A 24 -6.06 2.57 7.61
CA VAL A 24 -6.72 2.08 6.39
C VAL A 24 -6.38 3.01 5.23
N ALA A 25 -5.51 2.64 4.29
CA ALA A 25 -5.39 3.41 3.03
C ALA A 25 -6.63 3.16 2.16
N MET A 26 -7.40 4.23 1.90
CA MET A 26 -8.54 4.19 0.99
C MET A 26 -8.29 5.26 -0.07
N CYS A 27 -7.95 4.84 -1.29
CA CYS A 27 -7.86 5.73 -2.44
C CYS A 27 -9.27 5.80 -3.06
N LEU A 28 -9.86 6.99 -3.20
CA LEU A 28 -11.14 7.11 -3.89
C LEU A 28 -10.87 7.03 -5.41
N GLY A 29 -10.95 5.82 -5.97
CA GLY A 29 -11.05 5.60 -7.42
C GLY A 29 -12.50 5.76 -7.87
N VAL A 30 -12.74 6.61 -8.87
CA VAL A 30 -14.05 6.83 -9.49
C VAL A 30 -14.03 6.12 -10.83
N ALA A 31 -14.70 4.96 -10.93
CA ALA A 31 -14.69 4.23 -12.19
C ALA A 31 -15.62 4.90 -13.21
N LEU A 32 -15.06 5.17 -14.39
CA LEU A 32 -15.82 5.33 -15.62
C LEU A 32 -16.41 3.96 -16.02
N LEU A 33 -17.71 3.83 -15.87
CA LEU A 33 -18.53 2.88 -16.66
C LEU A 33 -19.60 3.63 -17.45
N VAL A 34 -19.29 4.86 -17.87
CA VAL A 34 -20.20 5.67 -18.67
C VAL A 34 -19.51 5.97 -20.01
N ASN A 35 -19.94 5.21 -21.02
CA ASN A 35 -19.75 5.38 -22.48
C ASN A 35 -18.61 4.57 -23.13
N GLY A 36 -19.02 3.52 -23.85
CA GLY A 36 -18.17 2.55 -24.54
C GLY A 36 -17.51 3.06 -25.83
N THR A 37 -16.55 3.98 -25.70
CA THR A 37 -15.63 4.33 -26.81
C THR A 37 -14.16 4.44 -26.39
N GLY A 38 -13.77 3.95 -25.21
CA GLY A 38 -12.38 3.95 -24.73
C GLY A 38 -11.90 2.54 -24.36
N THR A 39 -10.73 2.16 -24.86
CA THR A 39 -10.13 0.81 -24.87
C THR A 39 -9.59 0.28 -23.54
N SER A 40 -10.07 0.74 -22.39
CA SER A 40 -9.56 0.27 -21.09
C SER A 40 -10.57 -0.65 -20.41
N GLY A 41 -10.22 -1.93 -20.30
CA GLY A 41 -10.99 -2.93 -19.54
C GLY A 41 -11.00 -2.64 -18.03
N PRO A 42 -11.38 -3.59 -17.16
CA PRO A 42 -11.15 -3.42 -15.73
C PRO A 42 -9.63 -3.40 -15.42
N PRO A 43 -9.20 -2.75 -14.32
CA PRO A 43 -7.81 -2.83 -13.87
C PRO A 43 -7.33 -4.28 -13.76
N PRO A 44 -6.12 -4.60 -14.24
CA PRO A 44 -5.58 -5.96 -14.22
C PRO A 44 -5.49 -6.48 -12.78
N GLN A 45 -5.73 -7.78 -12.62
CA GLN A 45 -5.60 -8.48 -11.34
C GLN A 45 -4.30 -9.28 -11.30
N PRO A 46 -3.69 -9.45 -10.12
CA PRO A 46 -2.47 -10.25 -9.96
C PRO A 46 -2.63 -11.70 -10.44
N GLY A 47 -1.56 -12.24 -11.02
CA GLY A 47 -1.45 -13.66 -11.33
C GLY A 47 -1.30 -14.50 -10.06
N VAL A 48 -1.72 -15.77 -10.12
CA VAL A 48 -1.60 -16.70 -8.96
C VAL A 48 -0.15 -16.89 -8.50
N ALA A 49 0.79 -16.88 -9.44
CA ALA A 49 2.23 -17.02 -9.15
C ALA A 49 2.85 -15.80 -8.48
N ASP A 50 2.14 -14.66 -8.48
CA ASP A 50 2.62 -13.39 -7.98
C ASP A 50 2.15 -13.11 -6.54
N VAL A 51 1.35 -13.99 -5.95
CA VAL A 51 0.95 -13.94 -4.54
C VAL A 51 2.04 -14.62 -3.69
N TYR A 52 2.28 -14.15 -2.45
CA TYR A 52 3.18 -14.85 -1.54
C TYR A 52 2.73 -16.31 -1.34
N PRO A 53 3.62 -17.31 -1.49
CA PRO A 53 3.32 -18.66 -1.02
C PRO A 53 3.12 -18.63 0.50
N ASP A 54 2.11 -19.36 0.99
CA ASP A 54 1.67 -19.40 2.40
C ASP A 54 2.80 -19.85 3.37
N GLU A 55 3.89 -20.40 2.84
CA GLU A 55 5.11 -20.74 3.58
C GLU A 55 6.33 -20.07 2.91
N ALA A 56 6.84 -19.01 3.55
CA ALA A 56 7.95 -18.20 3.08
C ALA A 56 9.27 -18.99 3.03
N ARG A 57 9.58 -19.53 1.85
CA ARG A 57 10.97 -19.76 1.42
C ARG A 57 11.28 -18.73 0.33
N PRO A 58 12.37 -17.95 0.43
CA PRO A 58 12.86 -17.15 -0.69
C PRO A 58 12.98 -18.05 -1.91
N ALA A 59 12.43 -17.63 -3.05
CA ALA A 59 12.64 -18.39 -4.26
C ALA A 59 14.15 -18.43 -4.55
N PRO A 60 14.70 -19.51 -5.10
CA PRO A 60 16.16 -19.66 -5.34
C PRO A 60 16.80 -18.54 -6.19
N HIS A 61 16.00 -17.65 -6.78
CA HIS A 61 16.41 -16.59 -7.68
C HIS A 61 16.05 -15.18 -7.18
N ASP A 62 15.50 -15.03 -5.97
CA ASP A 62 15.22 -13.70 -5.43
C ASP A 62 16.56 -13.02 -5.08
N PRO A 63 16.78 -11.75 -5.47
CA PRO A 63 17.98 -11.03 -5.09
C PRO A 63 18.06 -10.96 -3.55
N PRO A 64 19.26 -11.02 -2.95
CA PRO A 64 19.38 -10.87 -1.51
C PRO A 64 18.99 -9.45 -1.09
N PRO A 65 18.35 -9.29 0.09
CA PRO A 65 18.08 -7.96 0.63
C PRO A 65 19.36 -7.15 0.82
N LEU A 66 19.33 -5.89 0.40
CA LEU A 66 20.42 -4.95 0.60
C LEU A 66 20.33 -4.27 1.97
N ALA A 67 21.49 -3.82 2.48
CA ALA A 67 21.52 -3.01 3.69
C ALA A 67 20.73 -1.70 3.49
N PRO A 68 19.97 -1.24 4.50
CA PRO A 68 19.23 0.02 4.40
C PRO A 68 20.15 1.23 4.13
N LEU A 69 19.64 2.15 3.33
CA LEU A 69 20.26 3.42 2.98
C LEU A 69 19.97 4.48 4.05
N PRO A 70 20.76 5.56 4.11
CA PRO A 70 20.40 6.77 4.84
C PRO A 70 19.01 7.29 4.42
N ALA A 71 18.32 7.95 5.32
CA ALA A 71 16.96 8.44 5.06
C ALA A 71 16.98 9.70 4.16
N ALA A 72 16.48 9.60 2.93
CA ALA A 72 16.28 10.74 2.02
C ALA A 72 14.83 10.78 1.51
N ALA A 73 14.27 11.99 1.36
CA ALA A 73 12.89 12.13 0.88
C ALA A 73 12.82 11.65 -0.58
N PRO A 74 11.80 10.86 -0.96
CA PRO A 74 11.63 10.44 -2.34
C PRO A 74 11.02 11.57 -3.17
N THR A 75 11.37 11.62 -4.46
CA THR A 75 10.94 12.67 -5.38
C THR A 75 10.16 12.12 -6.57
N ARG A 76 10.42 10.87 -6.97
CA ARG A 76 9.79 10.21 -8.11
C ARG A 76 9.80 8.70 -7.93
N VAL A 77 8.81 8.01 -8.50
CA VAL A 77 8.72 6.55 -8.58
C VAL A 77 8.66 6.13 -10.05
N ARG A 78 9.46 5.13 -10.40
CA ARG A 78 9.51 4.53 -11.73
C ARG A 78 9.30 3.03 -11.63
N ILE A 79 8.41 2.49 -12.45
CA ILE A 79 8.10 1.05 -12.51
C ILE A 79 8.06 0.65 -13.98
N PRO A 80 9.22 0.34 -14.60
CA PRO A 80 9.34 0.16 -16.05
C PRO A 80 8.38 -0.89 -16.62
N ALA A 81 8.15 -1.98 -15.88
CA ALA A 81 7.29 -3.09 -16.30
C ALA A 81 5.82 -2.69 -16.58
N ILE A 82 5.34 -1.59 -15.97
CA ILE A 82 3.98 -1.08 -16.14
C ILE A 82 3.96 0.38 -16.63
N GLY A 83 5.09 0.89 -17.12
CA GLY A 83 5.20 2.23 -17.71
C GLY A 83 4.99 3.39 -16.72
N VAL A 84 5.11 3.15 -15.41
CA VAL A 84 4.97 4.22 -14.41
C VAL A 84 6.24 5.06 -14.38
N ASP A 85 6.07 6.36 -14.52
CA ASP A 85 7.08 7.38 -14.26
C ASP A 85 6.39 8.62 -13.67
N ALA A 86 6.39 8.72 -12.34
CA ALA A 86 5.48 9.58 -11.61
C ALA A 86 6.18 10.39 -10.50
N PRO A 87 5.89 11.70 -10.38
CA PRO A 87 6.33 12.48 -9.23
C PRO A 87 5.73 11.91 -7.93
N LEU A 88 6.45 12.12 -6.82
CA LEU A 88 5.98 11.76 -5.48
C LEU A 88 5.72 13.00 -4.62
N THR A 89 4.52 13.08 -4.05
CA THR A 89 4.15 14.08 -3.04
C THR A 89 4.05 13.48 -1.63
N GLY A 90 4.22 14.29 -0.60
CA GLY A 90 4.14 13.84 0.79
C GLY A 90 2.69 13.77 1.30
N LEU A 91 2.22 12.57 1.62
CA LEU A 91 0.90 12.29 2.18
C LEU A 91 0.92 12.29 3.71
N ASP A 92 -0.18 12.76 4.30
CA ASP A 92 -0.44 12.74 5.72
C ASP A 92 -1.43 11.64 6.10
N LEU A 93 -1.61 11.42 7.39
CA LEU A 93 -2.80 10.73 7.87
C LEU A 93 -3.94 11.73 8.02
N GLU A 94 -5.12 11.35 7.54
CA GLU A 94 -6.39 12.01 7.80
C GLU A 94 -6.95 11.59 9.17
N GLY A 95 -8.11 12.14 9.52
CA GLY A 95 -8.85 11.74 10.72
C GLY A 95 -9.07 10.22 10.76
N GLY A 96 -8.87 9.63 11.94
CA GLY A 96 -8.98 8.17 12.11
C GLY A 96 -7.72 7.39 11.71
N GLY A 97 -6.61 8.06 11.36
CA GLY A 97 -5.33 7.39 11.08
C GLY A 97 -5.19 6.84 9.66
N ARG A 98 -6.16 7.11 8.78
CA ARG A 98 -6.11 6.70 7.37
C ARG A 98 -5.07 7.51 6.60
N LEU A 99 -4.29 6.87 5.73
CA LEU A 99 -3.43 7.56 4.78
C LEU A 99 -4.27 8.36 3.77
N ALA A 100 -3.95 9.64 3.61
CA ALA A 100 -4.54 10.49 2.59
C ALA A 100 -4.21 9.97 1.18
N ALA A 101 -5.05 10.23 0.19
CA ALA A 101 -4.74 9.94 -1.21
C ALA A 101 -4.17 11.20 -1.91
N PRO A 102 -3.40 11.03 -3.01
CA PRO A 102 -3.04 12.16 -3.87
C PRO A 102 -4.28 12.88 -4.44
N PRO A 103 -4.16 14.15 -4.87
CA PRO A 103 -5.22 14.86 -5.60
C PRO A 103 -5.72 14.08 -6.82
N THR A 104 -7.04 14.03 -7.04
CA THR A 104 -7.65 13.29 -8.16
C THR A 104 -7.52 14.01 -9.51
N ASN A 105 -7.23 15.31 -9.50
CA ASN A 105 -7.00 16.11 -10.71
C ASN A 105 -5.58 15.95 -11.28
N GLU A 106 -4.71 15.17 -10.63
CA GLU A 106 -3.35 14.86 -11.08
C GLU A 106 -3.19 13.34 -11.26
N PRO A 107 -3.68 12.76 -12.36
CA PRO A 107 -3.77 11.30 -12.51
C PRO A 107 -2.40 10.59 -12.50
N ASN A 108 -1.30 11.27 -12.85
CA ASN A 108 0.05 10.71 -12.79
C ASN A 108 0.77 10.97 -11.44
N LEU A 109 0.11 11.53 -10.43
CA LEU A 109 0.73 11.84 -9.14
C LEU A 109 0.56 10.67 -8.16
N ALA A 110 1.68 10.15 -7.68
CA ALA A 110 1.72 9.24 -6.53
C ALA A 110 2.10 10.01 -5.28
N GLY A 111 1.81 9.44 -4.11
CA GLY A 111 2.22 10.04 -2.85
C GLY A 111 2.79 9.03 -1.88
N TRP A 112 3.65 9.48 -0.98
CA TRP A 112 4.30 8.65 0.03
C TRP A 112 3.95 9.11 1.43
N TYR A 113 3.87 8.21 2.40
CA TYR A 113 3.54 8.58 3.78
C TYR A 113 4.71 9.35 4.43
N ARG A 114 4.58 10.67 4.54
CA ARG A 114 5.73 11.55 4.82
C ARG A 114 6.26 11.53 6.24
N LYS A 115 5.44 11.07 7.18
CA LYS A 115 5.82 10.88 8.60
C LYS A 115 6.32 9.45 8.87
N GLY A 116 6.32 8.57 7.86
CA GLY A 116 6.77 7.19 7.95
C GLY A 116 8.22 6.98 7.49
N THR A 117 8.55 5.72 7.20
CA THR A 117 9.88 5.35 6.67
C THR A 117 10.06 5.92 5.27
N ARG A 118 11.23 6.51 5.03
CA ARG A 118 11.62 7.00 3.71
C ARG A 118 12.06 5.82 2.82
N PRO A 119 11.65 5.74 1.55
CA PRO A 119 12.06 4.65 0.66
C PRO A 119 13.58 4.43 0.64
N GLY A 120 13.98 3.23 1.06
CA GLY A 120 15.36 2.77 1.11
C GLY A 120 15.94 2.79 2.52
N ALA A 121 15.33 3.49 3.47
CA ALA A 121 15.70 3.44 4.88
C ALA A 121 15.11 2.21 5.58
N ALA A 122 15.62 1.89 6.77
CA ALA A 122 15.12 0.77 7.56
C ALA A 122 13.65 0.97 7.96
N GLY A 123 12.82 -0.02 7.70
CA GLY A 123 11.37 0.00 7.91
C GLY A 123 10.57 -0.17 6.63
N THR A 124 9.27 0.08 6.75
CA THR A 124 8.30 -0.11 5.66
C THR A 124 7.88 1.25 5.14
N ALA A 125 8.33 1.60 3.93
CA ALA A 125 7.89 2.79 3.23
C ALA A 125 6.56 2.53 2.51
N ILE A 126 5.63 3.47 2.59
CA ILE A 126 4.30 3.35 1.98
C ILE A 126 4.15 4.40 0.88
N VAL A 127 3.80 3.94 -0.32
CA VAL A 127 3.45 4.78 -1.47
C VAL A 127 2.05 4.40 -1.95
N ALA A 128 1.19 5.39 -2.13
CA ALA A 128 -0.19 5.24 -2.56
C ALA A 128 -0.45 6.06 -3.82
N GLY A 129 -1.33 5.55 -4.67
CA GLY A 129 -1.73 6.19 -5.92
C GLY A 129 -3.08 5.70 -6.38
N HIS A 130 -3.79 6.53 -7.15
CA HIS A 130 -5.09 6.16 -7.69
C HIS A 130 -4.96 5.06 -8.73
N VAL A 131 -5.99 4.21 -8.79
CA VAL A 131 -6.17 3.23 -9.86
C VAL A 131 -6.74 3.95 -11.08
N ASP A 132 -7.78 4.76 -10.89
CA ASP A 132 -8.40 5.62 -11.89
C ASP A 132 -8.94 6.90 -11.24
N THR A 133 -9.30 7.85 -12.09
CA THR A 133 -10.04 9.06 -11.74
C THR A 133 -11.16 9.28 -12.76
N ASP A 134 -11.94 10.34 -12.57
CA ASP A 134 -12.93 10.77 -13.57
C ASP A 134 -12.32 11.13 -14.93
N GLN A 135 -11.00 11.35 -14.99
CA GLN A 135 -10.24 11.58 -16.22
C GLN A 135 -9.75 10.29 -16.91
N GLY A 136 -9.93 9.12 -16.28
CA GLY A 136 -9.50 7.82 -16.80
C GLY A 136 -8.46 7.12 -15.92
N PRO A 137 -7.71 6.14 -16.48
CA PRO A 137 -6.64 5.44 -15.77
C PRO A 137 -5.64 6.38 -15.10
N ALA A 138 -5.22 6.06 -13.88
CA ALA A 138 -4.28 6.85 -13.09
C ALA A 138 -2.97 6.08 -12.84
N VAL A 139 -2.08 6.68 -12.06
CA VAL A 139 -0.67 6.27 -11.88
C VAL A 139 -0.50 4.78 -11.55
N PHE A 140 -1.40 4.18 -10.78
CA PHE A 140 -1.31 2.77 -10.39
C PHE A 140 -2.39 1.89 -11.00
N TYR A 141 -3.01 2.32 -12.10
CA TYR A 141 -4.01 1.52 -12.82
C TYR A 141 -3.51 0.09 -13.10
N HIS A 142 -2.26 -0.04 -13.54
CA HIS A 142 -1.64 -1.31 -13.93
C HIS A 142 -0.89 -2.02 -12.79
N LEU A 143 -1.03 -1.60 -11.53
CA LEU A 143 -0.25 -2.17 -10.42
C LEU A 143 -0.49 -3.69 -10.26
N GLY A 144 -1.72 -4.14 -10.49
CA GLY A 144 -2.06 -5.57 -10.46
C GLY A 144 -1.49 -6.40 -11.61
N ALA A 145 -0.90 -5.78 -12.64
CA ALA A 145 -0.22 -6.49 -13.74
C ALA A 145 1.28 -6.72 -13.47
N LEU A 146 1.81 -6.26 -12.33
CA LEU A 146 3.18 -6.55 -11.96
C LEU A 146 3.38 -8.04 -11.70
N HIS A 147 4.63 -8.46 -11.85
CA HIS A 147 5.08 -9.79 -11.50
C HIS A 147 6.18 -9.74 -10.44
N ARG A 148 6.34 -10.85 -9.71
CA ARG A 148 7.54 -11.04 -8.87
C ARG A 148 8.80 -10.83 -9.70
N GLY A 149 9.81 -10.17 -9.11
CA GLY A 149 11.07 -9.85 -9.78
C GLY A 149 11.05 -8.56 -10.60
N ASN A 150 9.88 -7.95 -10.83
CA ASN A 150 9.83 -6.61 -11.41
C ASN A 150 10.48 -5.59 -10.47
N THR A 151 11.04 -4.52 -11.04
CA THR A 151 11.74 -3.49 -10.27
C THR A 151 10.89 -2.25 -10.06
N VAL A 152 11.11 -1.60 -8.91
CA VAL A 152 10.61 -0.28 -8.58
C VAL A 152 11.80 0.59 -8.24
N GLU A 153 11.95 1.69 -8.96
CA GLU A 153 13.01 2.67 -8.72
C GLU A 153 12.42 3.91 -8.06
N VAL A 154 13.03 4.36 -6.97
CA VAL A 154 12.62 5.55 -6.25
C VAL A 154 13.77 6.55 -6.24
N ASP A 155 13.59 7.63 -6.99
CA ASP A 155 14.52 8.75 -7.02
C ASP A 155 14.40 9.51 -5.70
N ARG A 156 15.52 9.99 -5.17
CA ARG A 156 15.62 10.58 -3.84
C ARG A 156 16.24 11.97 -3.89
N ALA A 157 15.89 12.79 -2.91
CA ALA A 157 16.38 14.16 -2.79
C ALA A 157 17.88 14.28 -2.50
N ASP A 158 18.55 13.19 -2.12
CA ASP A 158 20.01 13.12 -2.01
C ASP A 158 20.72 12.84 -3.34
N GLY A 159 19.97 12.78 -4.45
CA GLY A 159 20.47 12.50 -5.79
C GLY A 159 20.63 11.02 -6.11
N GLY A 160 20.41 10.12 -5.14
CA GLY A 160 20.45 8.68 -5.37
C GLY A 160 19.11 8.12 -5.83
N THR A 161 19.13 6.88 -6.31
CA THR A 161 17.97 6.06 -6.61
C THR A 161 18.02 4.80 -5.77
N ALA A 162 16.94 4.48 -5.06
CA ALA A 162 16.75 3.20 -4.40
C ALA A 162 16.02 2.23 -5.34
N VAL A 163 16.55 1.02 -5.52
CA VAL A 163 15.97 -0.01 -6.39
C VAL A 163 15.40 -1.13 -5.53
N PHE A 164 14.12 -1.39 -5.69
CA PHE A 164 13.39 -2.45 -5.01
C PHE A 164 12.97 -3.53 -6.00
N THR A 165 12.87 -4.77 -5.52
CA THR A 165 12.34 -5.90 -6.29
C THR A 165 11.00 -6.33 -5.72
N ILE A 166 9.99 -6.49 -6.58
CA ILE A 166 8.67 -6.96 -6.19
C ILE A 166 8.75 -8.42 -5.72
N ASP A 167 8.29 -8.65 -4.50
CA ASP A 167 8.16 -9.96 -3.87
C ASP A 167 6.81 -10.60 -4.12
N ALA A 168 5.75 -9.79 -4.10
CA ALA A 168 4.40 -10.26 -4.30
C ALA A 168 3.46 -9.11 -4.64
N ILE A 169 2.33 -9.45 -5.24
CA ILE A 169 1.19 -8.56 -5.44
C ILE A 169 -0.05 -9.27 -4.92
N GLU A 170 -0.70 -8.65 -3.94
CA GLU A 170 -1.86 -9.24 -3.26
C GLU A 170 -3.07 -8.30 -3.35
N VAL A 171 -4.26 -8.91 -3.34
CA VAL A 171 -5.52 -8.19 -3.33
C VAL A 171 -6.22 -8.43 -2.00
N TYR A 172 -6.54 -7.35 -1.28
CA TYR A 172 -7.26 -7.42 -0.02
C TYR A 172 -8.58 -6.69 -0.12
N ARG A 173 -9.64 -7.32 0.41
CA ARG A 173 -10.92 -6.65 0.58
C ARG A 173 -10.79 -5.52 1.59
N ALA A 174 -11.50 -4.42 1.35
CA ALA A 174 -11.47 -3.24 2.22
C ALA A 174 -11.90 -3.58 3.66
N GLU A 175 -12.84 -4.52 3.84
CA GLU A 175 -13.35 -4.94 5.15
C GLU A 175 -12.35 -5.80 5.96
N HIS A 176 -11.36 -6.40 5.30
CA HIS A 176 -10.42 -7.34 5.89
C HIS A 176 -8.97 -6.97 5.58
N PHE A 177 -8.68 -5.67 5.55
CA PHE A 177 -7.35 -5.18 5.21
C PHE A 177 -6.33 -5.58 6.30
N PRO A 178 -5.22 -6.27 5.97
CA PRO A 178 -4.30 -6.80 6.97
C PRO A 178 -3.28 -5.74 7.39
N ASP A 179 -3.69 -4.78 8.22
CA ASP A 179 -2.88 -3.62 8.62
C ASP A 179 -1.47 -3.99 9.10
N ARG A 180 -1.36 -5.03 9.94
CA ARG A 180 -0.05 -5.46 10.47
C ARG A 180 0.90 -5.97 9.40
N ARG A 181 0.39 -6.62 8.36
CA ARG A 181 1.20 -7.16 7.26
C ARG A 181 1.64 -6.04 6.31
N VAL A 182 0.76 -5.08 6.07
CA VAL A 182 1.03 -3.98 5.14
C VAL A 182 1.85 -2.88 5.78
N TYR A 183 1.52 -2.44 6.99
CA TYR A 183 2.15 -1.29 7.65
C TYR A 183 3.11 -1.67 8.77
N GLY A 184 3.25 -2.96 9.08
CA GLY A 184 4.12 -3.44 10.15
C GLY A 184 5.56 -2.97 9.98
N ALA A 185 6.22 -2.68 11.10
CA ALA A 185 7.62 -2.31 11.10
C ALA A 185 8.51 -3.52 10.78
N THR A 186 9.60 -3.25 10.08
CA THR A 186 10.63 -4.22 9.69
C THR A 186 12.01 -3.60 9.91
N LYS A 187 13.04 -4.46 10.01
CA LYS A 187 14.44 -4.00 10.07
C LYS A 187 15.06 -3.85 8.67
N ALA A 188 14.49 -4.51 7.67
CA ALA A 188 14.90 -4.38 6.28
C ALA A 188 14.38 -3.05 5.69
N ALA A 189 14.86 -2.68 4.50
CA ALA A 189 14.29 -1.58 3.73
C ALA A 189 13.21 -2.14 2.79
N GLU A 190 11.96 -1.97 3.18
CA GLU A 190 10.81 -2.51 2.45
C GLU A 190 9.95 -1.38 1.88
N LEU A 191 9.27 -1.68 0.78
CA LEU A 191 8.34 -0.78 0.10
C LEU A 191 6.98 -1.48 -0.06
N ARG A 192 5.92 -0.70 0.12
CA ARG A 192 4.54 -1.06 -0.25
C ARG A 192 3.99 -0.05 -1.22
N LEU A 193 3.56 -0.51 -2.38
CA LEU A 193 2.77 0.27 -3.34
C LEU A 193 1.31 -0.13 -3.17
N ILE A 194 0.43 0.84 -2.99
CA ILE A 194 -0.98 0.59 -2.69
C ILE A 194 -1.85 1.36 -3.69
N THR A 195 -2.84 0.67 -4.25
CA THR A 195 -3.92 1.28 -5.01
C THR A 195 -5.24 0.57 -4.74
N CYS A 196 -6.35 1.15 -5.18
CA CYS A 196 -7.64 0.48 -5.09
C CYS A 196 -7.82 -0.60 -6.16
N GLY A 197 -8.59 -1.63 -5.84
CA GLY A 197 -8.83 -2.77 -6.70
C GLY A 197 -9.78 -3.80 -6.08
N GLY A 198 -9.56 -5.09 -6.37
CA GLY A 198 -10.40 -6.16 -5.84
C GLY A 198 -11.82 -6.20 -6.39
N GLY A 199 -12.02 -5.68 -7.60
CA GLY A 199 -13.32 -5.54 -8.25
C GLY A 199 -14.02 -4.22 -7.92
N PHE A 200 -15.01 -3.87 -8.74
CA PHE A 200 -15.75 -2.62 -8.64
C PHE A 200 -17.24 -2.88 -8.40
N ASP A 201 -17.78 -2.30 -7.33
CA ASP A 201 -19.21 -2.28 -7.06
C ASP A 201 -19.85 -1.12 -7.83
N ARG A 202 -20.61 -1.46 -8.88
CA ARG A 202 -21.30 -0.48 -9.73
C ARG A 202 -22.44 0.23 -9.01
N THR A 203 -23.06 -0.39 -8.02
CA THR A 203 -24.17 0.21 -7.28
C THR A 203 -23.64 1.19 -6.25
N ALA A 204 -22.58 0.81 -5.53
CA ALA A 204 -21.93 1.67 -4.54
C ALA A 204 -20.89 2.64 -5.13
N GLN A 205 -20.60 2.54 -6.43
CA GLN A 205 -19.61 3.35 -7.16
C GLN A 205 -18.23 3.37 -6.47
N ARG A 206 -17.74 2.19 -6.06
CA ARG A 206 -16.47 2.06 -5.34
C ARG A 206 -15.77 0.73 -5.62
N TYR A 207 -14.45 0.74 -5.49
CA TYR A 207 -13.66 -0.48 -5.41
C TYR A 207 -13.92 -1.24 -4.11
N LEU A 208 -13.88 -2.56 -4.18
CA LEU A 208 -14.15 -3.45 -3.06
C LEU A 208 -12.91 -3.75 -2.20
N GLY A 209 -11.74 -3.33 -2.65
CA GLY A 209 -10.48 -3.62 -1.98
C GLY A 209 -9.32 -2.79 -2.49
N ASN A 210 -8.13 -3.29 -2.18
CA ASN A 210 -6.85 -2.70 -2.50
C ASN A 210 -5.93 -3.75 -3.11
N VAL A 211 -5.13 -3.33 -4.08
CA VAL A 211 -3.96 -4.08 -4.55
C VAL A 211 -2.75 -3.55 -3.80
N VAL A 212 -1.94 -4.46 -3.26
CA VAL A 212 -0.72 -4.14 -2.53
C VAL A 212 0.43 -4.89 -3.16
N ALA A 213 1.41 -4.16 -3.72
CA ALA A 213 2.68 -4.74 -4.13
C ALA A 213 3.69 -4.63 -3.00
N PHE A 214 4.30 -5.75 -2.65
CA PHE A 214 5.32 -5.91 -1.63
C PHE A 214 6.68 -5.94 -2.32
N ALA A 215 7.64 -5.19 -1.81
CA ALA A 215 8.99 -5.16 -2.36
C ALA A 215 10.04 -4.92 -1.29
N HIS A 216 11.27 -5.36 -1.56
CA HIS A 216 12.42 -5.10 -0.71
C HIS A 216 13.58 -4.49 -1.51
N LEU A 217 14.43 -3.74 -0.81
CA LEU A 217 15.60 -3.07 -1.41
C LEU A 217 16.61 -4.11 -1.88
N THR A 218 17.02 -4.00 -3.15
CA THR A 218 18.00 -4.90 -3.78
C THR A 218 19.15 -4.16 -4.46
N GLY A 219 19.02 -2.85 -4.65
CA GLY A 219 20.05 -2.05 -5.29
C GLY A 219 19.93 -0.56 -4.98
N HIS A 220 20.95 0.18 -5.38
CA HIS A 220 20.91 1.64 -5.48
C HIS A 220 21.89 2.11 -6.55
N HIS A 221 21.66 3.29 -7.09
CA HIS A 221 22.58 3.96 -8.00
C HIS A 221 22.46 5.49 -7.87
N THR A 222 23.34 6.21 -8.55
CA THR A 222 23.40 7.68 -8.62
C THR A 222 23.24 8.13 -10.06
#